data_AF-A0A061M0P0-F1
#
_entry.id   AF-A0A061M0P0-F1
#
_cell.length_a   1.000
_cell.length_b   1.000
_cell.length_c   1.000
_cell.angle_alpha   90.00
_cell.angle_beta   90.00
_cell.angle_gamma   90.00
#
_symmetry.space_group_name_H-M   'P 1'
#
loop_
_entity.id
_entity.type
_entity.pdbx_description
1 polymer ?
#
loop_
_entity_poly.entity_id
_entity_poly.type
_entity_poly.pdbx_seq_one_letter_code
_entity_poly.pdbx_strand_id
1 'polypeptide(L)'
;MAIVTEVVGLLFGIQPNCAAAAALTTEIGANLSYDLQPRPVSVVAVEKSSNTLLTMGPKANGKFSAEARARMEDRRPEGRDTGHLVVTSTEHLRLLDPNMRQLESYGVKAPSIMIRVKSVDPESGEWPFEWQGLQLLYILDEENRALIPAYEAARQDLAARAKIIAADIRAGRSLDLIVARAR
;
A
#
# COMPACT_ATOMS: atom_id res chain seq x y z
N MET A 1 11.48 3.77 8.78
CA MET A 1 10.53 3.49 7.68
C MET A 1 10.33 2.00 7.41
N ALA A 2 11.36 1.18 7.12
CA ALA A 2 11.18 -0.26 6.83
C ALA A 2 10.37 -1.01 7.92
N ILE A 3 10.76 -0.83 9.18
CA ILE A 3 10.05 -1.42 10.32
C ILE A 3 8.60 -0.91 10.45
N VAL A 4 8.33 0.34 10.06
CA VAL A 4 6.97 0.91 10.07
C VAL A 4 6.11 0.17 9.05
N THR A 5 6.59 0.06 7.81
CA THR A 5 5.91 -0.65 6.73
C THR A 5 5.61 -2.10 7.11
N GLU A 6 6.58 -2.79 7.72
CA GLU A 6 6.44 -4.18 8.12
C GLU A 6 5.48 -4.37 9.30
N VAL A 7 5.57 -3.54 10.35
CA VAL A 7 4.63 -3.58 11.49
C VAL A 7 3.19 -3.39 11.02
N VAL A 8 2.95 -2.37 10.19
CA VAL A 8 1.60 -2.10 9.66
C VAL A 8 1.16 -3.26 8.77
N GLY A 9 2.05 -3.78 7.92
CA GLY A 9 1.79 -4.95 7.11
C GLY A 9 1.37 -6.19 7.89
N LEU A 10 1.98 -6.44 9.04
CA LEU A 10 1.62 -7.55 9.94
C LEU A 10 0.32 -7.31 10.71
N LEU A 11 -0.01 -6.06 11.03
CA LEU A 11 -1.25 -5.72 11.72
C LEU A 11 -2.48 -5.89 10.82
N PHE A 12 -2.38 -5.49 9.55
CA PHE A 12 -3.47 -5.62 8.59
C PHE A 12 -3.48 -6.98 7.87
N GLY A 13 -2.31 -7.60 7.68
CA GLY A 13 -2.19 -8.88 6.99
C GLY A 13 -2.82 -8.81 5.59
N ILE A 14 -3.73 -9.75 5.32
CA ILE A 14 -4.43 -9.88 4.04
C ILE A 14 -5.72 -9.05 3.94
N GLN A 15 -6.08 -8.27 4.98
CA GLN A 15 -7.31 -7.50 4.98
C GLN A 15 -7.21 -6.32 3.99
N PRO A 16 -8.17 -6.14 3.06
CA PRO A 16 -8.13 -5.07 2.07
C PRO A 16 -8.57 -3.74 2.70
N ASN A 17 -7.66 -3.04 3.37
CA ASN A 17 -7.93 -1.77 4.04
C ASN A 17 -6.74 -0.81 3.91
N CYS A 18 -6.44 -0.46 2.67
CA CYS A 18 -5.30 0.38 2.32
C CYS A 18 -5.38 1.79 2.92
N ALA A 19 -6.59 2.36 3.05
CA ALA A 19 -6.81 3.65 3.68
C ALA A 19 -6.37 3.66 5.15
N ALA A 20 -6.81 2.69 5.96
CA ALA A 20 -6.43 2.61 7.36
C ALA A 20 -4.95 2.23 7.54
N ALA A 21 -4.41 1.37 6.67
CA ALA A 21 -2.99 1.02 6.72
C ALA A 21 -2.09 2.22 6.36
N ALA A 22 -2.46 3.01 5.35
CA ALA A 22 -1.78 4.26 5.01
C ALA A 22 -1.89 5.27 6.16
N ALA A 23 -3.07 5.43 6.76
CA ALA A 23 -3.29 6.30 7.91
C ALA A 23 -2.38 5.93 9.10
N LEU A 24 -2.35 4.65 9.49
CA LEU A 24 -1.47 4.19 10.57
C LEU A 24 0.01 4.42 10.23
N THR A 25 0.40 4.18 8.99
CA THR A 25 1.78 4.41 8.53
C THR A 25 2.17 5.88 8.65
N THR A 26 1.31 6.80 8.18
CA THR A 26 1.52 8.24 8.28
C THR A 26 1.60 8.69 9.74
N GLU A 27 0.68 8.23 10.59
CA GLU A 27 0.66 8.60 12.02
C GLU A 27 1.89 8.08 12.79
N ILE A 28 2.34 6.85 12.52
CA ILE A 28 3.61 6.35 13.08
C ILE A 28 4.77 7.20 12.57
N GLY A 29 4.76 7.53 11.27
CA GLY A 29 5.76 8.37 10.63
C GLY A 29 5.89 9.74 11.30
N ALA A 30 4.78 10.45 11.45
CA ALA A 30 4.73 11.75 12.13
C ALA A 30 5.26 11.65 13.57
N ASN A 31 4.85 10.60 14.29
CA ASN A 31 5.37 10.36 15.63
C ASN A 31 6.85 10.03 15.67
N LEU A 32 7.47 9.59 14.57
CA LEU A 32 8.90 9.33 14.42
C LEU A 32 9.65 10.45 13.67
N SER A 33 8.99 11.59 13.44
CA SER A 33 9.54 12.74 12.71
C SER A 33 9.86 12.46 11.23
N TYR A 34 9.15 11.51 10.61
CA TYR A 34 9.16 11.33 9.15
C TYR A 34 8.03 12.15 8.53
N ASP A 35 8.35 12.91 7.49
CA ASP A 35 7.34 13.52 6.61
C ASP A 35 6.84 12.48 5.60
N LEU A 36 5.64 11.97 5.87
CA LEU A 36 4.98 10.94 5.11
C LEU A 36 3.64 11.46 4.58
N GLN A 37 3.40 11.30 3.29
CA GLN A 37 2.22 11.81 2.60
C GLN A 37 1.46 10.67 1.92
N PRO A 38 0.11 10.58 2.09
CA PRO A 38 -0.68 9.60 1.37
C PRO A 38 -0.75 9.95 -0.12
N ARG A 39 -0.71 8.96 -1.00
CA ARG A 39 -0.83 9.14 -2.46
C ARG A 39 -1.87 8.16 -3.02
N PRO A 40 -2.97 8.67 -3.60
CA PRO A 40 -3.91 7.85 -4.35
C PRO A 40 -3.26 7.28 -5.60
N VAL A 41 -3.41 5.97 -5.79
CA VAL A 41 -2.88 5.27 -6.94
C VAL A 41 -3.88 4.26 -7.48
N SER A 42 -3.77 4.00 -8.77
CA SER A 42 -4.24 2.77 -9.38
C SER A 42 -3.09 1.76 -9.41
N VAL A 43 -3.37 0.47 -9.30
CA VAL A 43 -2.35 -0.60 -9.32
C VAL A 43 -2.72 -1.65 -10.33
N VAL A 44 -1.75 -2.03 -11.15
CA VAL A 44 -1.77 -3.26 -11.93
C VAL A 44 -0.84 -4.25 -11.23
N ALA A 45 -1.32 -5.45 -10.97
CA ALA A 45 -0.51 -6.57 -10.51
C ALA A 45 -0.60 -7.73 -11.49
N VAL A 46 0.54 -8.25 -11.92
CA VAL A 46 0.64 -9.41 -12.80
C VAL A 46 1.53 -10.46 -12.15
N GLU A 47 0.98 -11.63 -11.85
CA GLU A 47 1.75 -12.77 -11.33
C GLU A 47 2.06 -13.74 -12.48
N LYS A 48 3.34 -13.84 -12.86
CA LYS A 48 3.76 -14.62 -14.04
C LYS A 48 3.51 -16.12 -13.92
N SER A 49 3.62 -16.69 -12.72
CA SER A 49 3.50 -18.14 -12.48
C SER A 49 2.07 -18.66 -12.70
N SER A 50 1.08 -17.87 -12.27
CA SER A 50 -0.34 -18.20 -12.40
C SER A 50 -0.99 -17.51 -13.61
N ASN A 51 -0.29 -16.58 -14.27
CA ASN A 51 -0.83 -15.72 -15.32
C ASN A 51 -2.08 -14.94 -14.82
N THR A 52 -2.03 -14.50 -13.56
CA THR A 52 -3.09 -13.74 -12.90
C THR A 52 -2.90 -12.25 -13.13
N LEU A 53 -3.98 -11.56 -13.46
CA LEU A 53 -4.07 -10.10 -13.51
C LEU A 53 -4.99 -9.61 -12.39
N LEU A 54 -4.49 -8.71 -11.56
CA LEU A 54 -5.28 -7.93 -10.62
C LEU A 54 -5.18 -6.45 -10.98
N THR A 55 -6.32 -5.77 -11.04
CA THR A 55 -6.36 -4.32 -11.25
C THR A 55 -7.15 -3.64 -10.14
N MET A 56 -6.55 -2.61 -9.54
CA MET A 56 -7.14 -1.75 -8.54
C MET A 56 -7.15 -0.32 -9.09
N GLY A 57 -8.33 0.25 -9.29
CA GLY A 57 -8.51 1.65 -9.62
C GLY A 57 -8.78 1.91 -11.10
N PRO A 58 -9.34 3.09 -11.43
CA PRO A 58 -9.82 3.41 -12.77
C PRO A 58 -8.71 3.41 -13.82
N LYS A 59 -7.52 3.96 -13.52
CA LYS A 59 -6.41 4.00 -14.49
C LYS A 59 -5.84 2.60 -14.77
N ALA A 60 -5.75 1.75 -13.75
CA ALA A 60 -5.35 0.35 -13.95
C ALA A 60 -6.41 -0.43 -14.74
N ASN A 61 -7.69 -0.19 -14.45
CA ASN A 61 -8.80 -0.81 -15.17
C ASN A 61 -8.79 -0.46 -16.67
N GLY A 62 -8.39 0.77 -17.02
CA GLY A 62 -8.29 1.23 -18.41
C GLY A 62 -7.06 0.73 -19.20
N LYS A 63 -6.05 0.12 -18.56
CA LYS A 63 -4.79 -0.24 -19.25
C LYS A 63 -4.88 -1.46 -20.17
N PHE A 64 -5.86 -2.34 -20.00
CA PHE A 64 -5.94 -3.61 -20.73
C PHE A 64 -7.22 -3.70 -21.57
N SER A 65 -7.07 -4.10 -22.84
CA SER A 65 -8.21 -4.42 -23.71
C SER A 65 -8.98 -5.62 -23.17
N ALA A 66 -10.24 -5.77 -23.60
CA ALA A 66 -11.04 -6.94 -23.26
C ALA A 66 -10.39 -8.25 -23.73
N GLU A 67 -9.74 -8.25 -24.92
CA GLU A 67 -9.05 -9.46 -25.40
C GLU A 67 -7.79 -9.78 -24.58
N ALA A 68 -7.05 -8.76 -24.13
CA ALA A 68 -5.89 -8.98 -23.26
C ALA A 68 -6.32 -9.58 -21.92
N ARG A 69 -7.40 -9.04 -21.33
CA ARG A 69 -7.97 -9.54 -20.07
C ARG A 69 -8.48 -10.97 -20.18
N ALA A 70 -9.15 -11.32 -21.28
CA ALA A 70 -9.67 -12.68 -21.50
C ALA A 70 -8.58 -13.76 -21.58
N ARG A 71 -7.31 -13.38 -21.74
CA ARG A 71 -6.15 -14.30 -21.77
C ARG A 71 -5.51 -14.51 -20.39
N MET A 72 -6.00 -13.84 -19.36
CA MET A 72 -5.46 -13.87 -17.99
C MET A 72 -6.56 -14.27 -17.01
N GLU A 73 -6.16 -14.77 -15.85
CA GLU A 73 -7.09 -14.91 -14.73
C GLU A 73 -7.35 -13.50 -14.14
N ASP A 74 -8.43 -12.85 -14.61
CA ASP A 74 -8.81 -11.48 -14.22
C ASP A 74 -9.58 -11.51 -12.90
N ARG A 75 -8.90 -11.14 -11.81
CA ARG A 75 -9.51 -11.01 -10.49
C ARG A 75 -9.56 -9.54 -10.08
N ARG A 76 -10.72 -9.10 -9.58
CA ARG A 76 -10.93 -7.70 -9.21
C ARG A 76 -11.61 -7.58 -7.87
N PRO A 77 -11.21 -6.63 -7.02
CA PRO A 77 -12.02 -6.22 -5.89
C PRO A 77 -13.38 -5.69 -6.40
N GLU A 78 -14.48 -6.25 -5.92
CA GLU A 78 -15.82 -5.72 -6.18
C GLU A 78 -16.08 -4.50 -5.27
N GLY A 79 -16.65 -3.42 -5.79
CA GLY A 79 -17.04 -2.25 -4.98
C GLY A 79 -16.88 -0.89 -5.66
N ARG A 80 -17.30 0.18 -4.96
CA ARG A 80 -17.22 1.59 -5.42
C ARG A 80 -15.82 2.20 -5.25
N ASP A 81 -15.06 1.77 -4.25
CA ASP A 81 -13.72 2.31 -3.93
C ASP A 81 -12.63 1.39 -4.47
N THR A 82 -12.42 1.41 -5.78
CA THR A 82 -11.54 0.43 -6.44
C THR A 82 -10.06 0.79 -6.42
N GLY A 83 -9.68 2.00 -5.99
CA GLY A 83 -8.29 2.45 -5.98
C GLY A 83 -7.42 1.80 -4.90
N HIS A 84 -6.19 2.30 -4.75
CA HIS A 84 -5.30 1.94 -3.67
C HIS A 84 -4.64 3.19 -3.08
N LEU A 85 -4.25 3.14 -1.82
CA LEU A 85 -3.58 4.25 -1.14
C LEU A 85 -2.21 3.80 -0.66
N VAL A 86 -1.17 4.46 -1.16
CA VAL A 86 0.22 4.26 -0.72
C VAL A 86 0.68 5.48 0.07
N VAL A 87 1.85 5.39 0.70
CA VAL A 87 2.47 6.50 1.42
C VAL A 87 3.83 6.79 0.82
N THR A 88 4.17 8.06 0.62
CA THR A 88 5.47 8.47 0.09
C THR A 88 6.23 9.35 1.09
N SER A 89 7.56 9.29 1.02
CA SER A 89 8.45 10.23 1.68
C SER A 89 9.28 10.97 0.64
N THR A 90 9.08 12.28 0.53
CA THR A 90 9.84 13.15 -0.38
C THR A 90 11.30 13.27 0.07
N GLU A 91 11.52 13.48 1.38
CA GLU A 91 12.85 13.62 1.97
C GLU A 91 13.74 12.40 1.67
N HIS A 92 13.17 11.20 1.77
CA HIS A 92 13.94 9.97 1.64
C HIS A 92 13.79 9.28 0.28
N LEU A 93 12.94 9.82 -0.61
CA LEU A 93 12.56 9.22 -1.89
C LEU A 93 12.14 7.75 -1.72
N ARG A 94 11.06 7.56 -0.96
CA ARG A 94 10.49 6.23 -0.68
C ARG A 94 9.01 6.19 -1.03
N LEU A 95 8.58 5.05 -1.56
CA LEU A 95 7.18 4.63 -1.60
C LEU A 95 7.02 3.47 -0.60
N LEU A 96 5.99 3.55 0.21
CA LEU A 96 5.61 2.62 1.26
C LEU A 96 4.20 2.12 0.97
N ASP A 97 4.05 0.81 0.88
CA ASP A 97 2.78 0.14 0.69
C ASP A 97 2.70 -1.04 1.67
N PRO A 98 2.21 -0.80 2.89
CA PRO A 98 2.14 -1.83 3.91
C PRO A 98 1.07 -2.90 3.61
N ASN A 99 0.04 -2.56 2.82
CA ASN A 99 -1.16 -3.39 2.65
C ASN A 99 -1.23 -4.17 1.34
N MET A 100 -0.16 -4.20 0.54
CA MET A 100 -0.14 -5.02 -0.69
C MET A 100 -0.31 -6.54 -0.42
N ARG A 101 -0.05 -7.01 0.81
CA ARG A 101 -0.40 -8.37 1.26
C ARG A 101 -1.88 -8.73 1.05
N GLN A 102 -2.77 -7.74 0.90
CA GLN A 102 -4.18 -7.96 0.55
C GLN A 102 -4.37 -8.77 -0.74
N LEU A 103 -3.40 -8.77 -1.66
CA LEU A 103 -3.47 -9.58 -2.89
C LEU A 103 -3.58 -11.08 -2.59
N GLU A 104 -3.14 -11.53 -1.41
CA GLU A 104 -3.26 -12.94 -0.99
C GLU A 104 -4.73 -13.38 -0.87
N SER A 105 -5.65 -12.46 -0.58
CA SER A 105 -7.09 -12.75 -0.60
C SER A 105 -7.61 -13.12 -2.00
N TYR A 106 -6.84 -12.80 -3.05
CA TYR A 106 -7.10 -13.14 -4.45
C TYR A 106 -6.16 -14.26 -4.96
N GLY A 107 -5.38 -14.89 -4.08
CA GLY A 107 -4.49 -15.99 -4.42
C GLY A 107 -3.08 -15.58 -4.90
N VAL A 108 -2.75 -14.28 -4.86
CA VAL A 108 -1.43 -13.77 -5.27
C VAL A 108 -0.61 -13.38 -4.05
N LYS A 109 0.57 -13.99 -3.87
CA LYS A 109 1.44 -13.66 -2.73
C LYS A 109 2.16 -12.35 -2.96
N ALA A 110 2.05 -11.43 -2.00
CA ALA A 110 2.74 -10.14 -2.08
C ALA A 110 3.31 -9.73 -0.71
N PRO A 111 4.50 -9.10 -0.66
CA PRO A 111 5.07 -8.62 0.59
C PRO A 111 4.45 -7.28 0.99
N SER A 112 4.79 -6.79 2.18
CA SER A 112 4.70 -5.36 2.44
C SER A 112 5.87 -4.67 1.76
N ILE A 113 5.61 -3.55 1.10
CA ILE A 113 6.53 -2.98 0.11
C ILE A 113 7.08 -1.66 0.63
N MET A 114 8.41 -1.54 0.63
CA MET A 114 9.10 -0.26 0.75
C MET A 114 10.16 -0.21 -0.33
N ILE A 115 10.04 0.74 -1.25
CA ILE A 115 10.95 0.88 -2.38
C ILE A 115 11.58 2.26 -2.40
N ARG A 116 12.85 2.32 -2.85
CA ARG A 116 13.49 3.57 -3.23
C ARG A 116 13.01 3.98 -4.61
N VAL A 117 12.47 5.19 -4.72
CA VAL A 117 12.05 5.77 -5.98
C VAL A 117 13.05 6.83 -6.42
N LYS A 118 13.06 7.16 -7.72
CA LYS A 118 13.84 8.29 -8.25
C LYS A 118 13.17 9.63 -7.95
N SER A 119 11.83 9.64 -8.01
CA SER A 119 10.96 10.78 -7.71
C SER A 119 9.68 10.26 -7.06
N VAL A 120 9.12 11.03 -6.12
CA VAL A 120 7.76 10.83 -5.61
C VAL A 120 6.69 11.46 -6.53
N ASP A 121 7.13 12.12 -7.60
CA ASP A 121 6.33 12.64 -8.70
C ASP A 121 7.04 12.29 -10.02
N PRO A 122 7.03 11.03 -10.47
CA PRO A 122 7.68 10.64 -11.71
C PRO A 122 6.96 11.26 -12.91
N GLU A 123 7.71 11.72 -13.93
CA GLU A 123 7.14 12.28 -15.16
C GLU A 123 6.21 11.30 -15.90
N SER A 124 6.50 9.99 -15.83
CA SER A 124 5.64 8.94 -16.38
C SER A 124 4.32 8.77 -15.64
N GLY A 125 4.21 9.30 -14.42
CA GLY A 125 3.11 9.02 -13.50
C GLY A 125 3.12 7.60 -12.93
N GLU A 126 4.23 6.85 -13.06
CA GLU A 126 4.26 5.42 -12.77
C GLU A 126 5.47 5.01 -11.92
N TRP A 127 5.24 4.08 -10.98
CA TRP A 127 6.30 3.36 -10.25
C TRP A 127 6.21 1.86 -10.51
N PRO A 128 7.17 1.27 -11.24
CA PRO A 128 7.25 -0.18 -11.41
C PRO A 128 7.94 -0.84 -10.21
N PHE A 129 7.51 -2.05 -9.87
CA PHE A 129 8.11 -2.91 -8.86
C PHE A 129 8.00 -4.38 -9.29
N GLU A 130 9.04 -5.17 -9.03
CA GLU A 130 9.03 -6.61 -9.28
C GLU A 130 9.55 -7.36 -8.05
N TRP A 131 8.84 -8.42 -7.67
CA TRP A 131 9.21 -9.28 -6.54
C TRP A 131 8.79 -10.72 -6.82
N GLN A 132 9.75 -11.64 -6.88
CA GLN A 132 9.49 -13.09 -7.02
C GLN A 132 8.48 -13.45 -8.15
N GLY A 133 8.54 -12.77 -9.29
CA GLY A 133 7.64 -13.02 -10.43
C GLY A 133 6.30 -12.29 -10.37
N LEU A 134 6.00 -11.57 -9.28
CA LEU A 134 4.95 -10.57 -9.20
C LEU A 134 5.48 -9.24 -9.74
N GLN A 135 4.80 -8.70 -10.75
CA GLN A 135 5.05 -7.37 -11.29
C GLN A 135 3.93 -6.45 -10.85
N LEU A 136 4.30 -5.35 -10.19
CA LEU A 136 3.39 -4.28 -9.80
C LEU A 136 3.72 -3.02 -10.60
N LEU A 137 2.68 -2.35 -11.07
CA LEU A 137 2.76 -1.01 -11.62
C LEU A 137 1.81 -0.12 -10.84
N TYR A 138 2.37 0.76 -10.03
CA TYR A 138 1.63 1.83 -9.37
C TYR A 138 1.49 2.99 -10.34
N ILE A 139 0.28 3.50 -10.52
CA ILE A 139 -0.05 4.60 -11.42
C ILE A 139 -0.64 5.71 -10.57
N LEU A 140 -0.03 6.89 -10.58
CA LEU A 140 -0.54 8.07 -9.87
C LEU A 140 -1.96 8.39 -10.31
N ASP A 141 -2.86 8.52 -9.34
CA ASP A 141 -4.29 8.67 -9.57
C ASP A 141 -4.89 9.73 -8.63
N GLU A 142 -4.29 10.91 -8.59
CA GLU A 142 -4.61 11.98 -7.61
C GLU A 142 -6.05 12.51 -7.67
N GLU A 143 -6.73 12.26 -8.79
CA GLU A 143 -8.15 12.58 -8.97
C GLU A 143 -9.06 11.57 -8.26
N ASN A 144 -8.59 10.34 -8.04
CA ASN A 144 -9.30 9.30 -7.33
C ASN A 144 -9.22 9.51 -5.81
N ARG A 145 -10.02 10.44 -5.32
CA ARG A 145 -10.05 10.85 -3.90
C ARG A 145 -11.03 10.04 -3.05
N ALA A 146 -11.63 8.98 -3.59
CA ALA A 146 -12.67 8.22 -2.89
C ALA A 146 -12.18 7.60 -1.57
N LEU A 147 -10.89 7.24 -1.49
CA LEU A 147 -10.26 6.68 -0.29
C LEU A 147 -9.81 7.73 0.74
N ILE A 148 -9.81 9.03 0.40
CA ILE A 148 -9.31 10.09 1.28
C ILE A 148 -10.18 10.29 2.54
N PRO A 149 -11.53 10.32 2.46
CA PRO A 149 -12.36 10.41 3.66
C PRO A 149 -12.14 9.25 4.64
N ALA A 150 -12.02 8.02 4.13
CA ALA A 150 -11.74 6.84 4.96
C ALA A 150 -10.34 6.91 5.60
N TYR A 151 -9.35 7.42 4.86
CA TYR A 151 -8.01 7.67 5.37
C TYR A 151 -8.02 8.71 6.51
N GLU A 152 -8.67 9.86 6.33
CA GLU A 152 -8.71 10.91 7.36
C GLU A 152 -9.45 10.47 8.63
N ALA A 153 -10.56 9.72 8.49
CA ALA A 153 -11.25 9.11 9.63
C ALA A 153 -10.31 8.14 10.38
N ALA A 154 -9.65 7.24 9.65
CA ALA A 154 -8.74 6.26 10.24
C ALA A 154 -7.53 6.90 10.94
N ARG A 155 -7.03 8.05 10.48
CA ARG A 155 -5.94 8.77 11.18
C ARG A 155 -6.33 9.13 12.60
N GLN A 156 -7.54 9.64 12.79
CA GLN A 156 -8.04 10.04 14.11
C GLN A 156 -8.20 8.82 15.02
N ASP A 157 -8.83 7.76 14.50
CA ASP A 157 -9.08 6.53 15.25
C ASP A 157 -7.79 5.80 15.65
N LEU A 158 -6.76 5.87 14.80
CA LEU A 158 -5.51 5.12 14.99
C LEU A 158 -4.39 5.93 15.63
N ALA A 159 -4.57 7.23 15.89
CA ALA A 159 -3.53 8.11 16.44
C ALA A 159 -2.95 7.61 17.77
N ALA A 160 -3.79 7.10 18.68
CA ALA A 160 -3.34 6.56 19.96
C ALA A 160 -2.49 5.28 19.78
N ARG A 161 -2.90 4.39 18.88
CA ARG A 161 -2.16 3.18 18.52
C ARG A 161 -0.82 3.52 17.85
N ALA A 162 -0.80 4.52 16.97
CA ALA A 162 0.42 4.98 16.32
C ALA A 162 1.48 5.49 17.30
N LYS A 163 1.07 6.22 18.34
CA LYS A 163 1.96 6.69 19.41
C LYS A 163 2.64 5.53 20.14
N ILE A 164 1.88 4.49 20.48
CA ILE A 164 2.39 3.29 21.15
C ILE A 164 3.42 2.58 20.27
N ILE A 165 3.08 2.35 18.99
CA ILE A 165 3.97 1.70 18.02
C ILE A 165 5.26 2.52 17.84
N ALA A 166 5.16 3.84 17.67
CA ALA A 166 6.32 4.71 17.52
C ALA A 166 7.23 4.71 18.77
N ALA A 167 6.66 4.68 19.97
CA ALA A 167 7.42 4.57 21.21
C ALA A 167 8.16 3.22 21.30
N ASP A 168 7.50 2.12 20.91
CA ASP A 168 8.11 0.80 20.93
C ASP A 168 9.21 0.65 19.86
N ILE A 169 9.04 1.26 18.68
CA ILE A 169 10.09 1.35 17.65
C ILE A 169 11.31 2.13 18.18
N ARG A 170 11.10 3.29 18.82
CA ARG A 170 12.20 4.09 19.41
C ARG A 170 12.94 3.33 20.52
N ALA A 171 12.22 2.54 21.30
CA ALA A 171 12.79 1.71 22.35
C ALA A 171 13.57 0.50 21.79
N GLY A 172 13.62 0.29 20.48
CA GLY A 172 14.34 -0.81 19.85
C GLY A 172 13.69 -2.17 20.12
N ARG A 173 12.37 -2.21 20.39
CA ARG A 173 11.66 -3.48 20.61
C ARG A 173 11.63 -4.32 19.33
N SER A 174 11.56 -5.65 19.51
CA SER A 174 11.39 -6.57 18.39
C SER A 174 10.04 -6.38 17.69
N LEU A 175 10.00 -6.75 16.41
CA LEU A 175 8.81 -6.68 15.57
C LEU A 175 7.61 -7.40 16.20
N ASP A 176 7.81 -8.62 16.67
CA ASP A 176 6.76 -9.43 17.29
C ASP A 176 6.17 -8.76 18.53
N LEU A 177 7.01 -8.12 19.35
CA LEU A 177 6.58 -7.43 20.56
C LEU A 177 5.79 -6.16 20.24
N ILE A 178 6.21 -5.41 19.21
CA ILE A 178 5.48 -4.24 18.72
C ILE A 178 4.09 -4.66 18.24
N VAL A 179 4.01 -5.69 17.39
CA VAL A 179 2.75 -6.18 16.83
C VAL A 179 1.83 -6.72 17.93
N ALA A 180 2.35 -7.49 18.88
CA ALA A 180 1.56 -8.04 19.99
C ALA A 180 0.93 -6.96 20.88
N ARG A 181 1.62 -5.83 21.10
CA ARG A 181 1.13 -4.71 21.92
C ARG A 181 0.19 -3.78 21.18
N ALA A 182 0.19 -3.83 19.84
CA ALA A 182 -0.59 -2.94 18.98
C ALA A 182 -1.93 -3.55 18.53
N ARG A 183 -2.15 -4.85 18.74
CA ARG A 183 -3.44 -5.53 18.50
C ARG A 183 -4.44 -5.13 19.58
#